data_AF-A0A812P9T3-F1
#
_entry.id   AF-A0A812P9T3-F1
#
_cell.length_a   1.000
_cell.length_b   1.000
_cell.length_c   1.000
_cell.angle_alpha   90.00
_cell.angle_beta   90.00
_cell.angle_gamma   90.00
#
_symmetry.space_group_name_H-M   'P 1'
#
loop_
_entity.id
_entity.type
_entity.pdbx_description
1 polymer ?
#
loop_
_entity_poly.entity_id
_entity_poly.type
_entity_poly.pdbx_seq_one_letter_code
_entity_poly.pdbx_strand_id
1 'polypeptide(L)'
;MRSASHVLVIPNDTVSIYTRLWCVYEAYLGTCWHKTCLMPTQPKLVVHRSVVASTIIIPCGIGLLIGSMWLVFISGHKTLSHNMATLLMFLCVTGTALCFALSLLIKLTFLEFIMAWRVWVKMMIVRTMHILLLPACIAVACAWFSLKPHFFSAWEQFLHYFIPVALVLFNLLRITQLNQHRLETLELTRQASNLQIRTLDEATCTNPTDERRIRDDIQGHEADVDLTIKVLMKAGAYNDSLRNAFEAGLDISGIGNTDLLTKMGTATMLWVLAIVDSMGFVDNYAACSIGSVGWLYLSIASSTLLLGELAELSGLLLVQKLSHRRRFHVL
;
A
#
# COMPACT_ATOMS: atom_id res chain seq x y z
N MET A 1 26.48 2.00 -21.71
CA MET A 1 25.76 2.73 -20.65
C MET A 1 25.20 4.08 -21.12
N ARG A 2 25.94 4.94 -21.84
CA ARG A 2 25.43 6.23 -22.36
C ARG A 2 24.09 6.17 -23.13
N SER A 3 23.89 5.12 -23.95
CA SER A 3 22.67 4.91 -24.73
C SER A 3 21.48 4.37 -23.94
N ALA A 4 21.69 3.83 -22.73
CA ALA A 4 20.61 3.29 -21.92
C ALA A 4 19.78 4.43 -21.31
N SER A 5 18.49 4.22 -21.09
CA SER A 5 17.62 5.14 -20.34
C SER A 5 17.56 4.79 -18.85
N HIS A 6 17.84 3.55 -18.51
CA HIS A 6 17.73 3.00 -17.16
C HIS A 6 19.00 2.23 -16.76
N VAL A 7 19.30 2.23 -15.47
CA VAL A 7 20.33 1.40 -14.85
C VAL A 7 19.66 0.48 -13.84
N LEU A 8 19.79 -0.83 -14.00
CA LEU A 8 19.24 -1.78 -13.05
C LEU A 8 20.29 -2.11 -12.00
N VAL A 9 19.98 -1.85 -10.73
CA VAL A 9 20.83 -2.14 -9.59
C VAL A 9 20.37 -3.43 -8.94
N ILE A 10 21.14 -4.51 -9.09
CA ILE A 10 20.75 -5.83 -8.60
C ILE A 10 21.51 -6.16 -7.30
N PRO A 11 20.92 -5.92 -6.12
CA PRO A 11 21.42 -6.45 -4.86
C PRO A 11 21.45 -7.99 -4.88
N ASN A 12 22.47 -8.57 -4.25
CA ASN A 12 22.65 -10.03 -4.16
C ASN A 12 22.84 -10.40 -2.67
N ASP A 13 22.18 -11.48 -2.23
CA ASP A 13 22.21 -11.95 -0.85
C ASP A 13 23.45 -12.81 -0.51
N THR A 14 24.15 -13.33 -1.53
CA THR A 14 25.37 -14.15 -1.35
C THR A 14 26.64 -13.32 -1.32
N VAL A 15 26.84 -12.50 -2.37
CA VAL A 15 27.96 -11.58 -2.51
C VAL A 15 27.40 -10.31 -3.12
N SER A 16 27.31 -9.24 -2.34
CA SER A 16 26.88 -7.95 -2.87
C SER A 16 27.90 -7.48 -3.90
N ILE A 17 27.51 -7.46 -5.17
CA ILE A 17 28.35 -6.90 -6.24
C ILE A 17 28.66 -5.43 -5.99
N TYR A 18 27.84 -4.75 -5.18
CA TYR A 18 28.06 -3.35 -4.86
C TYR A 18 29.27 -3.15 -3.97
N THR A 19 29.68 -4.14 -3.17
CA THR A 19 30.99 -4.09 -2.46
C THR A 19 32.17 -3.84 -3.39
N ARG A 20 31.98 -4.06 -4.71
CA ARG A 20 32.92 -3.67 -5.76
C ARG A 20 32.72 -2.20 -6.12
N LEU A 21 33.78 -1.42 -5.95
CA LEU A 21 33.82 0.01 -6.28
C LEU A 21 33.34 0.31 -7.72
N TRP A 22 33.59 -0.60 -8.67
CA TRP A 22 33.11 -0.47 -10.05
C TRP A 22 31.58 -0.36 -10.16
N CYS A 23 30.83 -1.17 -9.40
CA CYS A 23 29.37 -1.15 -9.46
C CYS A 23 28.79 0.13 -8.84
N VAL A 24 29.43 0.66 -7.80
CA VAL A 24 29.07 1.97 -7.21
C VAL A 24 29.34 3.08 -8.22
N TYR A 25 30.50 3.05 -8.88
CA TYR A 25 30.87 4.00 -9.93
C TYR A 25 29.91 3.95 -11.13
N GLU A 26 29.49 2.77 -11.56
CA GLU A 26 28.48 2.60 -12.61
C GLU A 26 27.12 3.21 -12.23
N ALA A 27 26.67 3.03 -10.98
CA ALA A 27 25.46 3.67 -10.49
C ALA A 27 25.61 5.20 -10.49
N TYR A 28 26.77 5.72 -10.07
CA TYR A 28 27.10 7.15 -10.12
C TYR A 28 27.12 7.71 -11.55
N LEU A 29 27.77 7.04 -12.50
CA LEU A 29 27.73 7.46 -13.91
C LEU A 29 26.29 7.48 -14.46
N GLY A 30 25.44 6.55 -14.00
CA GLY A 30 24.02 6.57 -14.26
C GLY A 30 23.36 7.88 -13.82
N THR A 31 23.68 8.36 -12.61
CA THR A 31 23.11 9.61 -12.09
C THR A 31 23.66 10.84 -12.81
N CYS A 32 24.97 10.89 -13.09
CA CYS A 32 25.58 11.97 -13.87
C CYS A 32 24.99 12.12 -15.27
N TRP A 33 24.52 11.02 -15.87
CA TRP A 33 23.85 11.03 -17.17
C TRP A 33 22.32 11.07 -17.09
N HIS A 34 21.77 11.47 -15.94
CA HIS A 34 20.33 11.59 -15.69
C HIS A 34 19.54 10.32 -16.04
N LYS A 35 20.12 9.14 -15.78
CA LYS A 35 19.46 7.86 -15.97
C LYS A 35 18.63 7.53 -14.73
N THR A 36 17.54 6.80 -14.94
CA THR A 36 16.76 6.27 -13.82
C THR A 36 17.42 4.99 -13.32
N CYS A 37 17.88 4.97 -12.07
CA CYS A 37 18.41 3.76 -11.46
C CYS A 37 17.27 3.04 -10.72
N LEU A 38 17.08 1.75 -10.99
CA LEU A 38 15.99 0.96 -10.41
C LEU A 38 16.57 -0.18 -9.58
N MET A 39 15.99 -0.45 -8.42
CA MET A 39 16.28 -1.66 -7.65
C MET A 39 15.09 -2.63 -7.77
N PRO A 40 15.30 -3.89 -8.19
CA PRO A 40 14.23 -4.86 -8.27
C PRO A 40 13.74 -5.14 -6.84
N THR A 41 12.49 -4.76 -6.58
CA THR A 41 11.86 -4.78 -5.25
C THR A 41 10.65 -5.70 -5.23
N GLN A 42 10.58 -6.66 -6.16
CA GLN A 42 9.50 -7.62 -6.21
C GLN A 42 9.70 -8.71 -5.14
N PRO A 43 8.72 -8.90 -4.23
CA PRO A 43 8.83 -9.94 -3.21
C PRO A 43 8.82 -11.34 -3.85
N LYS A 44 9.58 -12.27 -3.25
CA LYS A 44 9.61 -13.68 -3.69
C LYS A 44 8.19 -14.27 -3.69
N LEU A 45 7.82 -14.99 -4.76
CA LEU A 45 6.50 -15.60 -4.93
C LEU A 45 6.07 -16.49 -3.75
N VAL A 46 7.01 -17.21 -3.13
CA VAL A 46 6.73 -18.07 -1.97
C VAL A 46 6.25 -17.26 -0.77
N VAL A 47 6.87 -16.10 -0.51
CA VAL A 47 6.48 -15.20 0.58
C VAL A 47 5.11 -14.60 0.29
N HIS A 48 4.88 -14.17 -0.96
CA HIS A 48 3.58 -13.65 -1.39
C HIS A 48 2.47 -14.69 -1.20
N ARG A 49 2.67 -15.93 -1.67
CA ARG A 49 1.72 -17.05 -1.49
C ARG A 49 1.44 -17.35 -0.02
N SER A 50 2.48 -17.36 0.83
CA SER A 50 2.33 -17.57 2.26
C SER A 50 1.49 -16.48 2.94
N VAL A 51 1.74 -15.21 2.58
CA VAL A 51 0.95 -14.08 3.10
C VAL A 51 -0.49 -14.15 2.62
N VAL A 52 -0.74 -14.40 1.33
CA VAL A 52 -2.11 -14.55 0.79
C VAL A 52 -2.84 -15.73 1.44
N ALA A 53 -2.18 -16.87 1.59
CA ALA A 53 -2.78 -18.05 2.23
C ALA A 53 -3.19 -17.75 3.67
N SER A 54 -2.28 -17.16 4.47
CA SER A 54 -2.51 -16.90 5.90
C SER A 54 -3.51 -15.77 6.18
N THR A 55 -3.64 -14.79 5.29
CA THR A 55 -4.45 -13.58 5.55
C THR A 55 -5.75 -13.50 4.77
N ILE A 56 -5.90 -14.29 3.69
CA ILE A 56 -7.09 -14.29 2.85
C ILE A 56 -7.70 -15.68 2.80
N ILE A 57 -6.95 -16.69 2.34
CA ILE A 57 -7.52 -18.03 2.07
C ILE A 57 -7.99 -18.68 3.37
N ILE A 58 -7.14 -18.73 4.41
CA ILE A 58 -7.49 -19.35 5.69
C ILE A 58 -8.66 -18.62 6.37
N PRO A 59 -8.64 -17.29 6.56
CA PRO A 59 -9.77 -16.59 7.17
C PRO A 59 -11.07 -16.71 6.35
N CYS A 60 -11.01 -16.70 5.02
CA CYS A 60 -12.19 -16.96 4.19
C CYS A 60 -12.74 -18.37 4.40
N GLY A 61 -11.88 -19.39 4.41
CA GLY A 61 -12.30 -20.77 4.67
C GLY A 61 -12.93 -20.95 6.05
N ILE A 62 -12.36 -20.33 7.09
CA ILE A 62 -12.92 -20.31 8.45
C ILE A 62 -14.30 -19.64 8.45
N GLY A 63 -14.44 -18.48 7.80
CA GLY A 63 -15.72 -17.77 7.71
C GLY A 63 -16.80 -18.59 7.01
N LEU A 64 -16.47 -19.27 5.92
CA LEU A 64 -17.39 -20.16 5.21
C LEU A 64 -17.80 -21.36 6.08
N LEU A 65 -16.85 -21.98 6.78
CA LEU A 65 -17.13 -23.09 7.70
C LEU A 65 -18.10 -22.65 8.81
N ILE A 66 -17.77 -21.55 9.51
CA ILE A 66 -18.61 -21.00 10.59
C ILE A 66 -19.99 -20.61 10.05
N GLY A 67 -20.04 -19.94 8.91
CA GLY A 67 -21.29 -19.57 8.25
C GLY A 67 -22.16 -20.79 7.92
N SER A 68 -21.57 -21.85 7.37
CA SER A 68 -22.29 -23.10 7.07
C SER A 68 -22.82 -23.80 8.31
N MET A 69 -22.05 -23.85 9.40
CA MET A 69 -22.50 -24.40 10.68
C MET A 69 -23.65 -23.56 11.26
N TRP A 70 -23.56 -22.24 11.14
CA TRP A 70 -24.60 -21.33 11.59
C TRP A 70 -25.89 -21.50 10.79
N LEU A 71 -25.83 -21.70 9.47
CA LEU A 71 -26.99 -22.00 8.63
C LEU A 71 -27.77 -23.23 9.10
N VAL A 72 -27.06 -24.30 9.45
CA VAL A 72 -27.66 -25.53 9.99
C VAL A 72 -28.37 -25.22 11.32
N PHE A 73 -27.73 -24.44 12.20
CA PHE A 73 -28.30 -24.04 13.48
C PHE A 73 -29.54 -23.15 13.34
N ILE A 74 -29.50 -22.16 12.44
CA ILE A 74 -30.61 -21.23 12.17
C ILE A 74 -31.87 -21.95 11.69
N SER A 75 -31.70 -23.03 10.92
CA SER A 75 -32.82 -23.80 10.37
C SER A 75 -33.78 -24.32 11.46
N GLY A 76 -33.30 -24.48 12.70
CA GLY A 76 -34.12 -24.88 13.86
C GLY A 76 -34.81 -23.72 14.61
N HIS A 77 -34.35 -22.47 14.50
CA HIS A 77 -34.78 -21.34 15.36
C HIS A 77 -35.01 -20.04 14.59
N LYS A 78 -36.04 -20.00 13.75
CA LYS A 78 -36.30 -18.92 12.78
C LYS A 78 -36.33 -17.50 13.38
N THR A 79 -37.10 -17.26 14.45
CA THR A 79 -37.28 -15.88 14.96
C THR A 79 -36.04 -15.32 15.65
N LEU A 80 -35.35 -16.11 16.47
CA LEU A 80 -34.14 -15.69 17.17
C LEU A 80 -32.98 -15.42 16.18
N SER A 81 -32.93 -16.18 15.08
CA SER A 81 -31.88 -16.05 14.06
C SER A 81 -31.87 -14.69 13.37
N HIS A 82 -33.04 -14.11 13.08
CA HIS A 82 -33.13 -12.87 12.32
C HIS A 82 -32.56 -11.68 13.11
N ASN A 83 -32.96 -11.54 14.38
CA ASN A 83 -32.48 -10.46 15.25
C ASN A 83 -30.96 -10.56 15.48
N MET A 84 -30.45 -11.78 15.65
CA MET A 84 -29.01 -12.00 15.84
C MET A 84 -28.21 -11.71 14.56
N ALA A 85 -28.69 -12.16 13.39
CA ALA A 85 -28.04 -11.87 12.12
C ALA A 85 -27.98 -10.36 11.82
N THR A 86 -29.08 -9.63 12.09
CA THR A 86 -29.13 -8.17 11.94
C THR A 86 -28.17 -7.45 12.87
N LEU A 87 -28.14 -7.81 14.16
CA LEU A 87 -27.20 -7.24 15.12
C LEU A 87 -25.74 -7.50 14.71
N LEU A 88 -25.43 -8.73 14.31
CA LEU A 88 -24.07 -9.10 13.90
C LEU A 88 -23.66 -8.43 12.59
N MET A 89 -24.57 -8.26 11.64
CA MET A 89 -24.31 -7.49 10.43
C MET A 89 -23.97 -6.03 10.75
N PHE A 90 -24.78 -5.40 11.62
CA PHE A 90 -24.53 -4.04 12.08
C PHE A 90 -23.16 -3.90 12.77
N LEU A 91 -22.80 -4.87 13.63
CA LEU A 91 -21.48 -4.92 14.27
C LEU A 91 -20.34 -5.09 13.25
N CYS A 92 -20.51 -5.92 12.22
CA CYS A 92 -19.49 -6.13 11.19
C CYS A 92 -19.27 -4.88 10.32
N VAL A 93 -20.37 -4.21 9.94
CA VAL A 93 -20.32 -2.93 9.21
C VAL A 93 -19.64 -1.85 10.06
N THR A 94 -20.07 -1.69 11.31
CA THR A 94 -19.51 -0.69 12.24
C THR A 94 -18.03 -0.95 12.53
N GLY A 95 -17.66 -2.21 12.75
CA GLY A 95 -16.27 -2.61 12.96
C GLY A 95 -15.39 -2.33 11.74
N THR A 96 -15.89 -2.59 10.54
CA THR A 96 -15.17 -2.31 9.29
C THR A 96 -14.97 -0.80 9.11
N ALA A 97 -16.03 -0.02 9.33
CA ALA A 97 -15.99 1.44 9.25
C ALA A 97 -15.00 2.04 10.26
N LEU A 98 -15.00 1.54 11.51
CA LEU A 98 -14.07 1.99 12.54
C LEU A 98 -12.62 1.64 12.20
N CYS A 99 -12.35 0.43 11.71
CA CYS A 99 -11.01 0.03 11.26
C CYS A 99 -10.51 0.93 10.13
N PHE A 100 -11.40 1.26 9.20
CA PHE A 100 -11.08 2.17 8.09
C PHE A 100 -10.81 3.59 8.59
N ALA A 101 -11.68 4.16 9.42
CA ALA A 101 -11.50 5.49 10.00
C ALA A 101 -10.19 5.57 10.81
N LEU A 102 -9.88 4.54 11.60
CA LEU A 102 -8.62 4.44 12.32
C LEU A 102 -7.42 4.39 11.35
N SER A 103 -7.52 3.64 10.26
CA SER A 103 -6.48 3.61 9.21
C SER A 103 -6.24 4.98 8.59
N LEU A 104 -7.31 5.74 8.32
CA LEU A 104 -7.22 7.11 7.79
C LEU A 104 -6.59 8.05 8.82
N LEU A 105 -7.04 8.00 10.08
CA LEU A 105 -6.49 8.82 11.15
C LEU A 105 -5.00 8.54 11.35
N ILE A 106 -4.57 7.27 11.30
CA ILE A 106 -3.14 6.92 11.37
C ILE A 106 -2.36 7.57 10.23
N LYS A 107 -2.88 7.53 9.00
CA LYS A 107 -2.25 8.19 7.84
C LYS A 107 -2.23 9.71 7.95
N LEU A 108 -3.27 10.33 8.49
CA LEU A 108 -3.33 11.79 8.68
C LEU A 108 -2.38 12.25 9.79
N THR A 109 -2.24 11.47 10.87
CA THR A 109 -1.28 11.75 11.95
C THR A 109 0.18 11.58 11.53
N PHE A 110 0.44 11.14 10.28
CA PHE A 110 1.79 11.00 9.71
C PHE A 110 2.48 12.35 9.45
N LEU A 111 1.75 13.47 9.54
CA LEU A 111 2.31 14.81 9.39
C LEU A 111 3.31 15.20 10.50
N GLU A 112 3.43 14.43 11.59
CA GLU A 112 4.46 14.65 12.62
C GLU A 112 5.58 13.60 12.57
N PHE A 113 6.77 14.08 12.21
CA PHE A 113 7.99 13.38 11.76
C PHE A 113 8.61 12.33 12.72
N ILE A 114 8.07 12.07 13.91
CA ILE A 114 8.94 11.57 15.00
C ILE A 114 9.02 10.04 15.19
N MET A 115 8.13 9.17 14.71
CA MET A 115 8.37 7.71 14.88
C MET A 115 7.71 6.82 13.82
N ALA A 116 8.43 6.51 12.73
CA ALA A 116 8.04 5.50 11.74
C ALA A 116 7.65 4.14 12.38
N TRP A 117 8.34 3.75 13.46
CA TRP A 117 8.03 2.54 14.24
C TRP A 117 6.61 2.55 14.82
N ARG A 118 6.16 3.67 15.40
CA ARG A 118 4.82 3.77 15.99
C ARG A 118 3.73 3.65 14.93
N VAL A 119 3.95 4.23 13.75
CA VAL A 119 3.03 4.12 12.61
C VAL A 119 2.94 2.69 12.13
N TRP A 120 4.08 2.01 12.01
CA TRP A 120 4.12 0.60 11.60
C TRP A 120 3.34 -0.30 12.57
N VAL A 121 3.53 -0.15 13.88
CA VAL A 121 2.77 -0.91 14.90
C VAL A 121 1.27 -0.66 14.77
N LYS A 122 0.85 0.60 14.64
CA LYS A 122 -0.58 0.96 14.45
C LYS A 122 -1.17 0.34 13.18
N MET A 123 -0.42 0.35 12.07
CA MET A 123 -0.83 -0.27 10.81
C MET A 123 -0.93 -1.79 10.92
N MET A 124 -0.04 -2.44 11.68
CA MET A 124 -0.14 -3.88 11.96
C MET A 124 -1.38 -4.23 12.79
N ILE A 125 -1.74 -3.40 13.78
CA ILE A 125 -2.97 -3.60 14.55
C ILE A 125 -4.20 -3.53 13.64
N VAL A 126 -4.32 -2.49 12.82
CA VAL A 126 -5.43 -2.33 11.87
C VAL A 126 -5.51 -3.51 10.89
N ARG A 127 -4.36 -3.97 10.38
CA ARG A 127 -4.29 -5.15 9.52
C ARG A 127 -4.82 -6.40 10.21
N THR A 128 -4.38 -6.66 11.45
CA THR A 128 -4.86 -7.80 12.24
C THR A 128 -6.37 -7.72 12.48
N MET A 129 -6.90 -6.53 12.78
CA MET A 129 -8.35 -6.35 12.96
C MET A 129 -9.14 -6.68 11.68
N HIS A 130 -8.71 -6.22 10.51
CA HIS A 130 -9.36 -6.60 9.25
C HIS A 130 -9.30 -8.11 8.98
N ILE A 131 -8.16 -8.76 9.26
CA ILE A 131 -7.99 -10.21 9.11
C ILE A 131 -8.96 -10.98 10.02
N LEU A 132 -9.15 -10.53 11.26
CA LEU A 132 -10.07 -11.14 12.21
C LEU A 132 -11.54 -10.85 11.88
N LEU A 133 -11.82 -9.69 11.29
CA LEU A 133 -13.17 -9.28 10.91
C LEU A 133 -13.67 -10.00 9.64
N LEU A 134 -12.77 -10.34 8.72
CA LEU A 134 -13.11 -11.06 7.48
C LEU A 134 -13.90 -12.37 7.68
N PRO A 135 -13.49 -13.33 8.53
CA PRO A 135 -14.25 -14.56 8.75
C PRO A 135 -15.63 -14.28 9.35
N ALA A 136 -15.72 -13.31 10.27
CA ALA A 136 -17.01 -12.90 10.84
C ALA A 136 -17.94 -12.31 9.77
N CYS A 137 -17.44 -11.43 8.90
CA CYS A 137 -18.20 -10.86 7.80
C CYS A 137 -18.72 -11.94 6.85
N ILE A 138 -17.88 -12.92 6.48
CA ILE A 138 -18.26 -14.02 5.58
C ILE A 138 -19.31 -14.92 6.24
N ALA A 139 -19.11 -15.28 7.51
CA ALA A 139 -20.05 -16.10 8.25
C ALA A 139 -21.43 -15.44 8.37
N VAL A 140 -21.46 -14.14 8.70
CA VAL A 140 -22.68 -13.32 8.79
C VAL A 140 -23.31 -13.16 7.41
N ALA A 141 -22.53 -12.94 6.34
CA ALA A 141 -23.05 -12.84 4.98
C ALA A 141 -23.73 -14.14 4.53
N CYS A 142 -23.13 -15.30 4.82
CA CYS A 142 -23.73 -16.60 4.50
C CYS A 142 -25.07 -16.79 5.23
N ALA A 143 -25.10 -16.51 6.54
CA ALA A 143 -26.33 -16.57 7.33
C ALA A 143 -27.39 -15.58 6.81
N TRP A 144 -26.96 -14.36 6.47
CA TRP A 144 -27.82 -13.30 5.97
C TRP A 144 -28.52 -13.67 4.65
N PHE A 145 -27.79 -14.21 3.66
CA PHE A 145 -28.38 -14.64 2.39
C PHE A 145 -29.40 -15.77 2.50
N SER A 146 -29.41 -16.50 3.62
CA SER A 146 -30.41 -17.55 3.86
C SER A 146 -31.72 -17.04 4.45
N LEU A 147 -31.72 -15.81 4.98
CA LEU A 147 -32.92 -15.22 5.55
C LEU A 147 -33.91 -14.97 4.44
N LYS A 148 -35.12 -15.54 4.58
CA LYS A 148 -36.21 -15.22 3.67
C LYS A 148 -36.52 -13.74 3.79
N PRO A 149 -36.37 -12.99 2.72
CA PRO A 149 -36.61 -11.58 2.81
C PRO A 149 -38.11 -11.28 2.70
N HIS A 150 -38.60 -10.45 3.60
CA HIS A 150 -39.90 -9.81 3.47
C HIS A 150 -39.68 -8.44 2.84
N PHE A 151 -39.38 -8.43 1.54
CA PHE A 151 -39.13 -7.20 0.81
C PHE A 151 -40.44 -6.55 0.38
N PHE A 152 -40.53 -5.25 0.59
CA PHE A 152 -41.60 -4.40 0.06
C PHE A 152 -41.15 -3.59 -1.16
N SER A 153 -39.82 -3.49 -1.39
CA SER A 153 -39.27 -2.75 -2.53
C SER A 153 -38.04 -3.43 -3.16
N ALA A 154 -37.78 -3.13 -4.44
CA ALA A 154 -36.57 -3.56 -5.15
C ALA A 154 -35.28 -3.04 -4.49
N TRP A 155 -35.36 -1.90 -3.79
CA TRP A 155 -34.24 -1.31 -3.07
C TRP A 155 -33.82 -2.11 -1.85
N GLU A 156 -34.79 -2.58 -1.05
CA GLU A 156 -34.50 -3.46 0.09
C GLU A 156 -33.86 -4.76 -0.37
N GLN A 157 -34.30 -5.28 -1.53
CA GLN A 157 -33.70 -6.44 -2.17
C GLN A 157 -32.25 -6.18 -2.57
N PHE A 158 -31.99 -5.05 -3.23
CA PHE A 158 -30.63 -4.64 -3.60
C PHE A 158 -29.73 -4.53 -2.36
N LEU A 159 -30.13 -3.77 -1.35
CA LEU A 159 -29.33 -3.57 -0.13
C LEU A 159 -29.07 -4.89 0.61
N HIS A 160 -30.06 -5.77 0.67
CA HIS A 160 -29.92 -7.07 1.30
C HIS A 160 -28.80 -7.91 0.66
N TYR A 161 -28.65 -7.86 -0.67
CA TYR A 161 -27.59 -8.59 -1.36
C TYR A 161 -26.27 -7.82 -1.44
N PHE A 162 -26.34 -6.51 -1.62
CA PHE A 162 -25.16 -5.66 -1.84
C PHE A 162 -24.33 -5.49 -0.57
N ILE A 163 -24.95 -5.17 0.57
CA ILE A 163 -24.23 -4.84 1.82
C ILE A 163 -23.26 -5.95 2.23
N PRO A 164 -23.66 -7.24 2.31
CA PRO A 164 -22.75 -8.30 2.74
C PRO A 164 -21.61 -8.53 1.73
N VAL A 165 -21.89 -8.44 0.42
CA VAL A 165 -20.87 -8.56 -0.64
C VAL A 165 -19.87 -7.42 -0.55
N ALA A 166 -20.34 -6.18 -0.48
CA ALA A 166 -19.51 -4.99 -0.38
C ALA A 166 -18.62 -5.05 0.88
N LEU A 167 -19.18 -5.50 2.01
CA LEU A 167 -18.46 -5.63 3.27
C LEU A 167 -17.30 -6.64 3.18
N VAL A 168 -17.55 -7.82 2.61
CA VAL A 168 -16.51 -8.85 2.40
C VAL A 168 -15.46 -8.34 1.41
N LEU A 169 -15.89 -7.76 0.29
CA LEU A 169 -14.98 -7.31 -0.76
C LEU A 169 -14.10 -6.15 -0.28
N PHE A 170 -14.67 -5.22 0.49
CA PHE A 170 -13.93 -4.13 1.09
C PHE A 170 -12.85 -4.64 2.05
N ASN A 171 -13.19 -5.58 2.96
CA ASN A 171 -12.19 -6.16 3.87
C ASN A 171 -11.09 -6.90 3.09
N LEU A 172 -11.43 -7.66 2.04
CA LEU A 172 -10.46 -8.31 1.16
C LEU A 172 -9.50 -7.31 0.49
N LEU A 173 -10.05 -6.22 -0.06
CA LEU A 173 -9.26 -5.14 -0.66
C LEU A 173 -8.30 -4.53 0.34
N ARG A 174 -8.79 -4.20 1.55
CA ARG A 174 -7.98 -3.59 2.60
C ARG A 174 -6.86 -4.52 3.07
N ILE A 175 -7.15 -5.79 3.29
CA ILE A 175 -6.13 -6.79 3.65
C ILE A 175 -5.08 -6.91 2.54
N THR A 176 -5.51 -6.97 1.28
CA THR A 176 -4.59 -7.06 0.12
C THR A 176 -3.68 -5.84 0.04
N GLN A 177 -4.23 -4.63 0.15
CA GLN A 177 -3.47 -3.38 0.15
C GLN A 177 -2.45 -3.33 1.31
N LEU A 178 -2.86 -3.71 2.52
CA LEU A 178 -1.99 -3.70 3.70
C LEU A 178 -0.89 -4.77 3.60
N ASN A 179 -1.20 -5.94 3.04
CA ASN A 179 -0.22 -7.00 2.79
C ASN A 179 0.79 -6.58 1.73
N GLN A 180 0.33 -5.97 0.62
CA GLN A 180 1.21 -5.48 -0.43
C GLN A 180 2.19 -4.44 0.13
N HIS A 181 1.68 -3.42 0.84
CA HIS A 181 2.53 -2.42 1.46
C HIS A 181 3.56 -3.04 2.42
N ARG A 182 3.14 -3.99 3.27
CA ARG A 182 4.06 -4.72 4.16
C ARG A 182 5.14 -5.47 3.39
N LEU A 183 4.76 -6.19 2.33
CA LEU A 183 5.69 -6.96 1.51
C LEU A 183 6.69 -6.06 0.78
N GLU A 184 6.23 -4.95 0.21
CA GLU A 184 7.08 -3.94 -0.44
C GLU A 184 8.08 -3.34 0.53
N THR A 185 7.66 -2.97 1.75
CA THR A 185 8.57 -2.41 2.78
C THR A 185 9.60 -3.43 3.26
N LEU A 186 9.17 -4.69 3.48
CA LEU A 186 10.09 -5.76 3.91
C LEU A 186 11.09 -6.08 2.81
N GLU A 187 10.64 -6.18 1.56
CA GLU A 187 11.50 -6.45 0.42
C GLU A 187 12.46 -5.30 0.18
N LEU A 188 12.01 -4.05 0.26
CA LEU A 188 12.88 -2.87 0.15
C LEU A 188 13.96 -2.86 1.23
N THR A 189 13.58 -3.09 2.49
CA THR A 189 14.54 -3.18 3.61
C THR A 189 15.55 -4.31 3.38
N ARG A 190 15.07 -5.47 2.93
CA ARG A 190 15.91 -6.63 2.62
C ARG A 190 16.91 -6.31 1.50
N GLN A 191 16.44 -5.69 0.42
CA GLN A 191 17.28 -5.33 -0.72
C GLN A 191 18.29 -4.23 -0.38
N ALA A 192 17.88 -3.24 0.42
CA ALA A 192 18.79 -2.24 0.97
C ALA A 192 19.87 -2.89 1.84
N SER A 193 19.51 -3.86 2.70
CA SER A 193 20.50 -4.58 3.51
C SER A 193 21.46 -5.45 2.67
N ASN A 194 20.99 -5.96 1.52
CA ASN A 194 21.80 -6.73 0.58
C ASN A 194 22.78 -5.89 -0.24
N LEU A 195 22.67 -4.56 -0.27
CA LEU A 195 23.69 -3.71 -0.89
C LEU A 195 25.01 -3.76 -0.09
N GLN A 196 24.95 -4.06 1.22
CA GLN A 196 26.11 -4.19 2.12
C GLN A 196 27.04 -2.97 2.15
N ILE A 197 26.59 -1.81 1.64
CA ILE A 197 27.34 -0.56 1.64
C ILE A 197 26.45 0.57 2.12
N ARG A 198 27.01 1.42 2.97
CA ARG A 198 26.42 2.66 3.46
C ARG A 198 27.09 3.89 2.87
N THR A 199 28.39 3.80 2.59
CA THR A 199 29.21 4.88 2.03
C THR A 199 30.21 4.35 1.01
N LEU A 200 30.66 5.21 0.12
CA LEU A 200 31.67 4.93 -0.90
C LEU A 200 32.97 4.35 -0.32
N ASP A 201 33.33 4.71 0.91
CA ASP A 201 34.54 4.24 1.58
C ASP A 201 34.52 2.73 1.86
N GLU A 202 33.34 2.13 2.00
CA GLU A 202 33.17 0.69 2.23
C GLU A 202 33.34 -0.13 0.94
N ALA A 203 33.32 0.51 -0.24
CA ALA A 203 33.49 -0.15 -1.52
C ALA A 203 34.97 -0.37 -1.84
N THR A 204 35.31 -1.56 -2.33
CA THR A 204 36.70 -2.00 -2.57
C THR A 204 36.89 -2.45 -4.01
N CYS A 205 38.14 -2.45 -4.51
CA CYS A 205 38.46 -3.09 -5.78
C CYS A 205 39.54 -4.16 -5.59
N THR A 206 39.44 -5.27 -6.33
CA THR A 206 40.49 -6.30 -6.33
C THR A 206 41.75 -5.81 -7.04
N ASN A 207 41.63 -4.89 -8.01
CA ASN A 207 42.75 -4.29 -8.71
C ASN A 207 43.04 -2.88 -8.14
N PRO A 208 44.20 -2.64 -7.49
CA PRO A 208 44.52 -1.36 -6.88
C PRO A 208 44.71 -0.22 -7.89
N THR A 209 45.08 -0.54 -9.14
CA THR A 209 45.21 0.47 -10.20
C THR A 209 43.84 0.99 -10.64
N ASP A 210 42.86 0.09 -10.79
CA ASP A 210 41.48 0.47 -11.10
C ASP A 210 40.84 1.20 -9.92
N GLU A 211 41.13 0.77 -8.69
CA GLU A 211 40.67 1.48 -7.49
C GLU A 211 41.10 2.94 -7.50
N ARG A 212 42.41 3.17 -7.65
CA ARG A 212 42.96 4.54 -7.68
C ARG A 212 42.33 5.35 -8.80
N ARG A 213 42.25 4.80 -10.01
CA ARG A 213 41.63 5.47 -11.16
C ARG A 213 40.17 5.87 -10.90
N ILE A 214 39.37 4.97 -10.33
CA ILE A 214 37.96 5.24 -10.04
C ILE A 214 37.82 6.27 -8.93
N ARG A 215 38.63 6.15 -7.86
CA ARG A 215 38.65 7.12 -6.77
C ARG A 215 39.09 8.52 -7.23
N ASP A 216 40.08 8.59 -8.12
CA ASP A 216 40.52 9.85 -8.72
C ASP A 216 39.42 10.46 -9.60
N ASP A 217 38.65 9.65 -10.34
CA ASP A 217 37.56 10.13 -11.21
C ASP A 217 36.32 10.63 -10.44
N ILE A 218 36.06 10.06 -9.27
CA ILE A 218 34.97 10.49 -8.37
C ILE A 218 35.41 11.52 -7.32
N GLN A 219 36.67 11.94 -7.35
CA GLN A 219 37.23 12.85 -6.36
C GLN A 219 36.45 14.17 -6.36
N GLY A 220 35.96 14.58 -5.19
CA GLY A 220 35.12 15.77 -5.02
C GLY A 220 33.62 15.53 -5.23
N HIS A 221 33.21 14.32 -5.61
CA HIS A 221 31.82 13.91 -5.80
C HIS A 221 31.38 12.78 -4.85
N GLU A 222 32.18 12.46 -3.84
CA GLU A 222 31.95 11.34 -2.92
C GLU A 222 30.62 11.49 -2.18
N ALA A 223 30.29 12.72 -1.76
CA ALA A 223 29.03 13.03 -1.09
C ALA A 223 27.80 12.78 -1.98
N ASP A 224 27.93 13.03 -3.29
CA ASP A 224 26.86 12.78 -4.26
C ASP A 224 26.64 11.28 -4.49
N VAL A 225 27.72 10.50 -4.49
CA VAL A 225 27.67 9.04 -4.56
C VAL A 225 26.98 8.47 -3.33
N ASP A 226 27.38 8.90 -2.13
CA ASP A 226 26.77 8.49 -0.86
C ASP A 226 25.28 8.84 -0.81
N LEU A 227 24.92 10.04 -1.28
CA LEU A 227 23.54 10.47 -1.36
C LEU A 227 22.73 9.59 -2.32
N THR A 228 23.31 9.24 -3.48
CA THR A 228 22.70 8.33 -4.45
C THR A 228 22.41 6.96 -3.83
N ILE A 229 23.38 6.40 -3.11
CA ILE A 229 23.21 5.12 -2.39
C ILE A 229 22.07 5.23 -1.38
N LYS A 230 22.03 6.31 -0.57
CA LYS A 230 20.98 6.55 0.42
C LYS A 230 19.59 6.67 -0.21
N VAL A 231 19.46 7.43 -1.30
CA VAL A 231 18.20 7.59 -2.04
C VAL A 231 17.75 6.26 -2.61
N LEU A 232 18.66 5.50 -3.23
CA LEU A 232 18.36 4.20 -3.83
C LEU A 232 17.93 3.17 -2.78
N MET A 233 18.64 3.09 -1.65
CA MET A 233 18.29 2.22 -0.52
C MET A 233 16.93 2.58 0.07
N LYS A 234 16.61 3.87 0.16
CA LYS A 234 15.37 4.34 0.79
C LYS A 234 14.16 4.25 -0.15
N ALA A 235 14.28 4.68 -1.40
CA ALA A 235 13.17 4.70 -2.35
C ALA A 235 13.01 3.42 -3.17
N GLY A 236 14.06 2.61 -3.30
CA GLY A 236 14.09 1.51 -4.26
C GLY A 236 14.34 1.95 -5.70
N ALA A 237 14.55 3.25 -5.92
CA ALA A 237 14.92 3.84 -7.20
C ALA A 237 15.68 5.15 -6.97
N TYR A 238 16.34 5.64 -8.02
CA TYR A 238 16.96 6.95 -8.07
C TYR A 238 16.54 7.67 -9.35
N ASN A 239 16.16 8.93 -9.18
CA ASN A 239 16.10 9.96 -10.22
C ASN A 239 16.23 11.33 -9.54
N ASP A 240 16.43 12.39 -10.32
CA ASP A 240 16.63 13.74 -9.78
C ASP A 240 15.45 14.22 -8.93
N SER A 241 14.22 13.80 -9.26
CA SER A 241 13.02 14.15 -8.48
C SER A 241 13.04 13.53 -7.09
N LEU A 242 13.40 12.24 -6.98
CA LEU A 242 13.55 11.52 -5.72
C LEU A 242 14.70 12.07 -4.88
N ARG A 243 15.82 12.43 -5.52
CA ARG A 243 16.94 13.10 -4.85
C ARG A 243 16.50 14.44 -4.25
N ASN A 244 15.86 15.29 -5.06
CA ASN A 244 15.37 16.60 -4.60
C ASN A 244 14.36 16.47 -3.45
N ALA A 245 13.47 15.47 -3.51
CA ALA A 245 12.53 15.17 -2.44
C ALA A 245 13.24 14.75 -1.14
N PHE A 246 14.25 13.88 -1.24
CA PHE A 246 15.06 13.46 -0.10
C PHE A 246 15.84 14.62 0.54
N GLU A 247 16.51 15.45 -0.27
CA GLU A 247 17.23 16.64 0.21
C GLU A 247 16.29 17.69 0.81
N ALA A 248 15.03 17.73 0.37
CA ALA A 248 13.97 18.54 0.97
C ALA A 248 13.45 17.99 2.30
N GLY A 249 13.94 16.83 2.75
CA GLY A 249 13.53 16.14 3.98
C GLY A 249 12.23 15.36 3.84
N LEU A 250 11.75 15.09 2.62
CA LEU A 250 10.56 14.29 2.40
C LEU A 250 10.86 12.80 2.55
N ASP A 251 9.85 12.05 2.99
CA ASP A 251 9.96 10.60 3.05
C ASP A 251 9.75 9.98 1.68
N ILE A 252 10.84 9.50 1.07
CA ILE A 252 10.83 8.84 -0.23
C ILE A 252 10.68 7.31 -0.14
N SER A 253 10.39 6.78 1.05
CA SER A 253 10.43 5.34 1.31
C SER A 253 9.49 4.55 0.40
N GLY A 254 10.07 3.68 -0.44
CA GLY A 254 9.33 2.80 -1.35
C GLY A 254 8.63 3.48 -2.54
N ILE A 255 8.84 4.78 -2.79
CA ILE A 255 8.20 5.48 -3.93
C ILE A 255 8.63 4.89 -5.28
N GLY A 256 9.88 4.39 -5.35
CA GLY A 256 10.42 3.74 -6.56
C GLY A 256 9.80 2.39 -6.89
N ASN A 257 9.04 1.80 -5.96
CA ASN A 257 8.38 0.51 -6.15
C ASN A 257 6.87 0.72 -6.29
N THR A 258 6.36 0.61 -7.52
CA THR A 258 4.92 0.59 -7.74
C THR A 258 4.55 -0.62 -8.57
N ASP A 259 3.99 -1.64 -7.91
CA ASP A 259 3.26 -2.70 -8.61
C ASP A 259 1.96 -2.11 -9.15
N LEU A 260 2.04 -1.54 -10.35
CA LEU A 260 0.93 -0.90 -11.03
C LEU A 260 -0.21 -1.90 -11.25
N LEU A 261 0.09 -3.16 -11.54
CA LEU A 261 -0.92 -4.18 -11.84
C LEU A 261 -1.79 -4.45 -10.62
N THR A 262 -1.17 -4.65 -9.45
CA THR A 262 -1.90 -4.86 -8.20
C THR A 262 -2.72 -3.62 -7.83
N LYS A 263 -2.14 -2.41 -7.95
CA LYS A 263 -2.84 -1.15 -7.65
C LYS A 263 -4.03 -0.92 -8.59
N MET A 264 -3.84 -1.12 -9.89
CA MET A 264 -4.90 -1.06 -10.90
C MET A 264 -6.01 -2.06 -10.59
N GLY A 265 -5.67 -3.31 -10.27
CA GLY A 265 -6.66 -4.32 -9.88
C GLY A 265 -7.53 -3.86 -8.70
N THR A 266 -6.90 -3.29 -7.66
CA THR A 266 -7.65 -2.76 -6.51
C THR A 266 -8.51 -1.55 -6.88
N ALA A 267 -8.00 -0.64 -7.72
CA ALA A 267 -8.74 0.54 -8.18
C ALA A 267 -9.94 0.16 -9.04
N THR A 268 -9.76 -0.75 -10.00
CA THR A 268 -10.84 -1.29 -10.84
C THR A 268 -11.92 -1.96 -10.00
N MET A 269 -11.54 -2.73 -8.98
CA MET A 269 -12.51 -3.40 -8.11
C MET A 269 -13.31 -2.41 -7.25
N LEU A 270 -12.65 -1.36 -6.73
CA LEU A 270 -13.33 -0.26 -6.03
C LEU A 270 -14.27 0.51 -6.96
N TRP A 271 -13.85 0.73 -8.21
CA TRP A 271 -14.66 1.40 -9.21
C TRP A 271 -15.90 0.59 -9.60
N VAL A 272 -15.76 -0.73 -9.79
CA VAL A 272 -16.90 -1.63 -10.04
C VAL A 272 -17.87 -1.61 -8.87
N LEU A 273 -17.37 -1.66 -7.62
CA LEU A 273 -18.22 -1.54 -6.43
C LEU A 273 -19.01 -0.23 -6.40
N ALA A 274 -18.34 0.88 -6.74
CA ALA A 274 -18.98 2.20 -6.79
C ALA A 274 -20.06 2.26 -7.88
N ILE A 275 -19.82 1.67 -9.07
CA ILE A 275 -20.82 1.60 -10.14
C ILE A 275 -22.03 0.78 -9.71
N VAL A 276 -21.81 -0.42 -9.15
CA VAL A 276 -22.91 -1.29 -8.71
C VAL A 276 -23.77 -0.58 -7.66
N ASP A 277 -23.14 0.13 -6.71
CA ASP A 277 -23.84 0.97 -5.75
C ASP A 277 -24.65 2.07 -6.44
N SER A 278 -24.02 2.86 -7.31
CA SER A 278 -24.67 3.97 -8.03
C SER A 278 -25.83 3.52 -8.92
N MET A 279 -25.74 2.37 -9.57
CA MET A 279 -26.83 1.84 -10.41
C MET A 279 -28.07 1.46 -9.58
N GLY A 280 -27.90 1.00 -8.34
CA GLY A 280 -29.03 0.76 -7.44
C GLY A 280 -29.79 2.04 -7.07
N PHE A 281 -29.14 3.21 -7.14
CA PHE A 281 -29.72 4.50 -6.75
C PHE A 281 -30.60 5.16 -7.81
N VAL A 282 -30.39 4.85 -9.10
CA VAL A 282 -31.01 5.58 -10.21
C VAL A 282 -32.54 5.55 -10.13
N ASP A 283 -33.14 4.44 -9.69
CA ASP A 283 -34.59 4.27 -9.66
C ASP A 283 -35.27 4.82 -8.38
N ASN A 284 -34.53 5.10 -7.30
CA ASN A 284 -35.09 5.48 -5.99
C ASN A 284 -34.54 6.79 -5.39
N TYR A 285 -33.89 7.62 -6.22
CA TYR A 285 -33.24 8.86 -5.79
C TYR A 285 -34.16 9.82 -5.03
N ALA A 286 -35.47 9.80 -5.31
CA ALA A 286 -36.46 10.67 -4.67
C ALA A 286 -36.95 10.19 -3.29
N ALA A 287 -36.71 8.92 -2.89
CA ALA A 287 -37.33 8.32 -1.71
C ALA A 287 -36.36 8.01 -0.56
N CYS A 288 -35.04 8.06 -0.78
CA CYS A 288 -34.07 7.61 0.20
C CYS A 288 -33.54 8.78 1.07
N SER A 289 -33.78 8.74 2.39
CA SER A 289 -33.15 9.69 3.33
C SER A 289 -31.64 9.40 3.42
N ILE A 290 -30.86 10.35 2.91
CA ILE A 290 -29.43 10.35 2.49
C ILE A 290 -28.36 9.88 3.52
N GLY A 291 -28.72 9.44 4.73
CA GLY A 291 -27.76 9.25 5.83
C GLY A 291 -26.75 8.09 5.71
N SER A 292 -27.14 6.93 5.18
CA SER A 292 -26.32 5.71 5.30
C SER A 292 -25.31 5.49 4.16
N VAL A 293 -25.60 6.01 2.96
CA VAL A 293 -24.77 5.76 1.76
C VAL A 293 -23.83 6.92 1.44
N GLY A 294 -24.14 8.13 1.89
CA GLY A 294 -23.19 9.26 1.86
C GLY A 294 -21.86 8.91 2.54
N TRP A 295 -21.85 8.01 3.53
CA TRP A 295 -20.64 7.52 4.19
C TRP A 295 -19.78 6.60 3.30
N LEU A 296 -20.38 5.78 2.44
CA LEU A 296 -19.64 4.93 1.50
C LEU A 296 -18.98 5.78 0.41
N TYR A 297 -19.72 6.73 -0.16
CA TYR A 297 -19.17 7.71 -1.11
C TYR A 297 -18.11 8.60 -0.46
N LEU A 298 -18.32 9.08 0.77
CA LEU A 298 -17.31 9.85 1.49
C LEU A 298 -16.08 8.99 1.79
N SER A 299 -16.23 7.70 2.11
CA SER A 299 -15.13 6.77 2.36
C SER A 299 -14.32 6.47 1.09
N ILE A 300 -15.00 6.22 -0.05
CA ILE A 300 -14.36 5.97 -1.33
C ILE A 300 -13.71 7.27 -1.85
N ALA A 301 -14.44 8.38 -1.87
CA ALA A 301 -13.96 9.68 -2.31
C ALA A 301 -12.81 10.19 -1.43
N SER A 302 -12.89 10.07 -0.10
CA SER A 302 -11.77 10.40 0.79
C SER A 302 -10.58 9.48 0.56
N SER A 303 -10.78 8.18 0.30
CA SER A 303 -9.67 7.26 -0.03
C SER A 303 -8.96 7.65 -1.32
N THR A 304 -9.71 8.03 -2.36
CA THR A 304 -9.16 8.43 -3.66
C THR A 304 -8.56 9.83 -3.63
N LEU A 305 -9.22 10.79 -2.97
CA LEU A 305 -8.71 12.15 -2.78
C LEU A 305 -7.48 12.17 -1.91
N LEU A 306 -7.42 11.41 -0.81
CA LEU A 306 -6.19 11.30 0.00
C LEU A 306 -5.03 10.67 -0.78
N LEU A 307 -5.28 9.74 -1.68
CA LEU A 307 -4.24 9.18 -2.54
C LEU A 307 -3.74 10.18 -3.60
N GLY A 308 -4.64 10.99 -4.16
CA GLY A 308 -4.32 12.02 -5.16
C GLY A 308 -3.72 13.28 -4.56
N GLU A 309 -4.36 13.87 -3.56
CA GLU A 309 -3.93 15.10 -2.89
C GLU A 309 -2.65 14.90 -2.09
N LEU A 310 -2.36 13.74 -1.47
CA LEU A 310 -1.03 13.54 -0.87
C LEU A 310 0.07 13.50 -1.93
N ALA A 311 -0.21 13.02 -3.13
CA ALA A 311 0.73 13.03 -4.24
C ALA A 311 0.89 14.44 -4.84
N GLU A 312 -0.20 15.21 -4.96
CA GLU A 312 -0.16 16.58 -5.46
C GLU A 312 0.33 17.61 -4.44
N LEU A 313 -0.06 17.54 -3.15
CA LEU A 313 0.47 18.40 -2.09
C LEU A 313 1.94 18.12 -1.84
N SER A 314 2.38 16.85 -1.88
CA SER A 314 3.81 16.57 -1.81
C SER A 314 4.55 17.15 -3.02
N GLY A 315 3.96 17.08 -4.22
CA GLY A 315 4.48 17.73 -5.43
C GLY A 315 4.49 19.26 -5.36
N LEU A 316 3.42 19.90 -4.91
CA LEU A 316 3.26 21.35 -4.79
C LEU A 316 4.12 21.93 -3.67
N LEU A 317 4.19 21.28 -2.51
CA LEU A 317 5.11 21.66 -1.44
C LEU A 317 6.57 21.48 -1.89
N LEU A 318 6.88 20.44 -2.68
CA LEU A 318 8.19 20.27 -3.30
C LEU A 318 8.50 21.44 -4.26
N VAL A 319 7.58 21.78 -5.16
CA VAL A 319 7.74 22.88 -6.13
C VAL A 319 7.87 24.23 -5.42
N GLN A 320 7.06 24.50 -4.39
CA GLN A 320 7.06 25.75 -3.65
C GLN A 320 8.33 25.90 -2.80
N LYS A 321 8.80 24.82 -2.16
CA LYS A 321 10.06 24.79 -1.38
C LYS A 321 11.30 24.91 -2.28
N LEU A 322 11.28 24.29 -3.46
CA LEU A 322 12.34 24.45 -4.48
C LEU A 322 12.36 25.86 -5.08
N SER A 323 11.19 26.45 -5.35
CA SER A 323 11.04 27.84 -5.78
C SER A 323 11.63 28.82 -4.75
N HIS A 324 11.37 28.57 -3.45
CA HIS A 324 11.86 29.45 -2.39
C HIS A 324 13.37 29.33 -2.19
N ARG A 325 13.96 28.13 -2.30
CA ARG A 325 15.43 27.93 -2.20
C ARG A 325 16.20 28.50 -3.39
N ARG A 326 15.67 28.44 -4.62
CA ARG A 326 16.33 29.06 -5.79
C ARG A 326 16.48 30.58 -5.67
N ARG A 327 15.61 31.26 -4.91
CA ARG A 327 15.75 32.73 -4.71
C ARG A 327 16.87 33.13 -3.74
N PHE A 328 17.39 32.20 -2.92
CA PHE A 328 18.42 32.52 -1.93
C PHE A 328 19.85 32.18 -2.36
N HIS A 329 20.05 31.51 -3.51
CA HIS A 329 21.37 31.18 -4.05
C HIS A 329 21.80 32.08 -5.23
N VAL A 330 21.06 33.16 -5.51
CA VAL A 330 21.36 34.13 -6.60
C VAL A 330 21.73 35.51 -6.04
N LEU A 331 22.07 35.60 -4.75
CA LEU A 331 22.61 36.79 -4.09
C LEU A 331 23.93 36.44 -3.41
#